data_AF-A0A9X6RRD9-F1
#
_entry.id   AF-A0A9X6RRD9-F1
#
_cell.length_a   1.000
_cell.length_b   1.000
_cell.length_c   1.000
_cell.angle_alpha   90.00
_cell.angle_beta   90.00
_cell.angle_gamma   90.00
#
_symmetry.space_group_name_H-M   'P 1'
#
loop_
_entity.id
_entity.type
_entity.pdbx_description
1 polymer ?
#
loop_
_entity_poly.entity_id
_entity_poly.type
_entity_poly.pdbx_seq_one_letter_code
_entity_poly.pdbx_strand_id
1 'polypeptide(L)'
;MAGNKVETPQETCSQTIIHEEVVEQVKQTIPTDESLSKVAELFKVLGDRTRTRILHALFEAEMCVCDLAYLLGMTQSSISHQLRVLKQAKLVKNRKEGKVVYYSLADQHVIHIFEQAFEHVNEEE
;
A
#
# COMPACT_ATOMS: atom_id res chain seq x y z
N MET A 1 -48.38 -3.31 0.27
CA MET A 1 -47.06 -2.68 0.10
C MET A 1 -46.17 -3.19 1.24
N ALA A 2 -45.43 -4.26 0.99
CA ALA A 2 -44.49 -4.82 1.95
C ALA A 2 -43.19 -4.03 1.84
N GLY A 3 -42.89 -3.21 2.86
CA GLY A 3 -41.61 -2.54 2.98
C GLY A 3 -40.55 -3.59 3.30
N ASN A 4 -39.63 -3.79 2.36
CA ASN A 4 -38.56 -4.75 2.45
C ASN A 4 -37.62 -4.33 3.60
N LYS A 5 -37.60 -5.09 4.69
CA LYS A 5 -36.60 -4.94 5.75
C LYS A 5 -35.28 -5.42 5.17
N VAL A 6 -34.31 -4.52 5.06
CA VAL A 6 -32.93 -4.89 4.78
C VAL A 6 -32.42 -5.61 6.03
N GLU A 7 -32.30 -6.94 5.95
CA GLU A 7 -31.64 -7.74 6.98
C GLU A 7 -30.13 -7.50 6.87
N THR A 8 -29.58 -6.73 7.80
CA THR A 8 -28.12 -6.62 7.98
C THR A 8 -27.60 -7.88 8.69
N PRO A 9 -26.53 -8.52 8.20
CA PRO A 9 -25.90 -9.65 8.88
C PRO A 9 -25.47 -9.25 10.29
N GLN A 10 -25.73 -10.11 11.27
CA GLN A 10 -25.46 -9.87 12.69
C GLN A 10 -23.96 -10.09 13.00
N GLU A 11 -23.10 -9.17 12.54
CA GLU A 11 -21.64 -9.16 12.82
C GLU A 11 -21.28 -8.35 14.07
N THR A 12 -22.21 -8.25 15.03
CA THR A 12 -21.96 -7.51 16.26
C THR A 12 -22.23 -8.40 17.46
N CYS A 13 -21.33 -8.34 18.44
CA CYS A 13 -21.47 -9.14 19.66
C CYS A 13 -22.73 -8.68 20.42
N SER A 14 -23.65 -9.62 20.69
CA SER A 14 -24.89 -9.33 21.43
C SER A 14 -24.68 -9.16 22.94
N GLN A 15 -23.47 -9.46 23.45
CA GLN A 15 -23.08 -9.33 24.85
C GLN A 15 -21.62 -8.90 24.94
N THR A 16 -21.26 -8.11 25.95
CA THR A 16 -19.87 -7.72 26.20
C THR A 16 -19.17 -8.82 27.02
N ILE A 17 -18.52 -9.76 26.35
CA ILE A 17 -17.69 -10.80 26.97
C ILE A 17 -16.22 -10.50 26.67
N ILE A 18 -15.41 -10.33 27.73
CA ILE A 18 -13.95 -10.18 27.61
C ILE A 18 -13.32 -11.55 27.89
N HIS A 19 -12.67 -12.11 26.89
CA HIS A 19 -11.91 -13.35 27.03
C HIS A 19 -10.53 -13.01 27.60
N GLU A 20 -10.41 -12.92 28.93
CA GLU A 20 -9.21 -12.42 29.64
C GLU A 20 -7.93 -13.16 29.22
N GLU A 21 -7.99 -14.49 29.08
CA GLU A 21 -6.86 -15.31 28.65
C GLU A 21 -6.34 -14.90 27.26
N VAL A 22 -7.26 -14.68 26.30
CA VAL A 22 -6.92 -14.24 24.93
C VAL A 22 -6.33 -12.83 24.95
N VAL A 23 -6.92 -11.92 25.75
CA VAL A 23 -6.44 -10.54 25.86
C VAL A 23 -5.02 -10.52 26.43
N GLU A 24 -4.74 -11.30 27.46
CA GLU A 24 -3.41 -11.35 28.07
C GLU A 24 -2.36 -11.95 27.14
N GLN A 25 -2.73 -13.00 26.38
CA GLN A 25 -1.86 -13.56 25.35
C GLN A 25 -1.50 -12.51 24.28
N VAL A 26 -2.49 -11.80 23.74
CA VAL A 26 -2.24 -10.83 22.66
C VAL A 26 -1.45 -9.63 23.17
N LYS A 27 -1.72 -9.13 24.38
CA LYS A 27 -0.95 -8.03 25.01
C LYS A 27 0.56 -8.29 25.04
N GLN A 28 0.99 -9.54 25.16
CA GLN A 28 2.40 -9.91 25.18
C GLN A 28 3.06 -9.87 23.79
N THR A 29 2.26 -9.91 22.73
CA THR A 29 2.71 -9.99 21.32
C THR A 29 2.43 -8.73 20.51
N ILE A 30 1.54 -7.85 20.99
CA ILE A 30 1.14 -6.67 20.23
C ILE A 30 2.34 -5.76 19.99
N PRO A 31 2.59 -5.33 18.74
CA PRO A 31 3.65 -4.38 18.46
C PRO A 31 3.42 -3.03 19.16
N THR A 32 4.48 -2.24 19.31
CA THR A 32 4.35 -0.89 19.86
C THR A 32 3.48 0.00 18.98
N ASP A 33 2.78 0.96 19.59
CA ASP A 33 1.99 1.97 18.86
C ASP A 33 2.81 2.72 17.81
N GLU A 34 4.10 2.96 18.08
CA GLU A 34 5.03 3.55 17.11
C GLU A 34 5.21 2.66 15.88
N SER A 35 5.36 1.34 16.07
CA SER A 35 5.52 0.39 14.97
C SER A 35 4.23 0.28 14.15
N LEU A 36 3.08 0.21 14.82
CA LEU A 36 1.77 0.20 14.16
C LEU A 36 1.50 1.50 13.39
N SER A 37 1.91 2.65 13.94
CA SER A 37 1.80 3.95 13.26
C SER A 37 2.63 3.99 11.97
N LYS A 38 3.86 3.45 11.99
CA LYS A 38 4.71 3.34 10.79
C LYS A 38 4.08 2.45 9.71
N VAL A 39 3.44 1.34 10.12
CA VAL A 39 2.70 0.46 9.20
C VAL A 39 1.49 1.19 8.61
N ALA A 40 0.73 1.92 9.43
CA ALA A 40 -0.42 2.69 8.96
C ALA A 40 0.00 3.80 7.97
N GLU A 41 1.12 4.49 8.24
CA GLU A 41 1.70 5.48 7.31
C GLU A 41 2.10 4.85 5.98
N LEU A 42 2.74 3.67 6.02
CA LEU A 42 3.07 2.91 4.82
C LEU A 42 1.81 2.59 3.99
N PHE A 43 0.77 2.04 4.62
CA PHE A 43 -0.48 1.71 3.92
C PHE A 43 -1.21 2.94 3.40
N LYS A 44 -1.15 4.08 4.10
CA LYS A 44 -1.68 5.35 3.60
C LYS A 44 -0.99 5.79 2.31
N VAL A 45 0.31 5.53 2.18
CA VAL A 45 1.04 5.82 0.95
C VAL A 45 0.62 4.86 -0.16
N LEU A 46 0.58 3.56 0.12
CA LEU A 46 0.20 2.53 -0.84
C LEU A 46 -1.25 2.65 -1.33
N GLY A 47 -2.18 3.08 -0.48
CA GLY A 47 -3.61 3.20 -0.82
C GLY A 47 -3.97 4.33 -1.79
N ASP A 48 -3.01 5.08 -2.33
CA ASP A 48 -3.26 6.08 -3.37
C ASP A 48 -3.19 5.47 -4.77
N ARG A 49 -4.23 5.72 -5.58
CA ARG A 49 -4.36 5.17 -6.92
C ARG A 49 -3.24 5.59 -7.86
N THR A 50 -2.77 6.83 -7.80
CA THR A 50 -1.71 7.32 -8.69
C THR A 50 -0.37 6.70 -8.33
N ARG A 51 -0.07 6.65 -7.02
CA ARG A 51 1.15 6.01 -6.51
C ARG A 51 1.17 4.51 -6.82
N THR A 52 0.04 3.82 -6.68
CA THR A 52 -0.08 2.40 -7.05
C THR A 52 0.25 2.18 -8.52
N ARG A 53 -0.23 3.05 -9.43
CA ARG A 53 0.10 2.97 -10.86
C ARG A 53 1.60 3.18 -11.13
N ILE A 54 2.24 4.10 -10.43
CA ILE A 54 3.70 4.32 -10.55
C ILE A 54 4.46 3.10 -10.02
N LEU A 55 4.10 2.59 -8.85
CA LEU A 55 4.75 1.43 -8.23
C LEU A 55 4.60 0.18 -9.10
N HIS A 56 3.44 -0.05 -9.71
CA HIS A 56 3.24 -1.13 -10.68
C HIS A 56 4.17 -0.98 -11.90
N ALA A 57 4.27 0.23 -12.47
CA ALA A 57 5.20 0.44 -13.58
C ALA A 57 6.67 0.14 -13.18
N LEU A 58 7.05 0.51 -11.95
CA LEU A 58 8.38 0.26 -11.40
C LEU A 58 8.62 -1.18 -10.92
N PHE A 59 7.55 -1.95 -10.74
CA PHE A 59 7.58 -3.38 -10.47
C PHE A 59 7.95 -4.14 -11.75
N GLU A 60 7.36 -3.75 -12.88
CA GLU A 60 7.64 -4.34 -14.20
C GLU A 60 9.05 -3.99 -14.73
N ALA A 61 9.48 -2.74 -14.57
CA ALA A 61 10.78 -2.29 -15.06
C ALA A 61 11.26 -1.03 -14.34
N GLU A 62 12.59 -0.81 -14.29
CA GLU A 62 13.11 0.50 -13.92
C GLU A 62 12.81 1.54 -15.01
N MET A 63 12.37 2.73 -14.61
CA MET A 63 11.91 3.77 -15.54
C MET A 63 12.38 5.15 -15.12
N CYS A 64 12.59 6.06 -16.08
CA CYS A 64 12.86 7.45 -15.78
C CYS A 64 11.56 8.27 -15.65
N VAL A 65 11.66 9.52 -15.19
CA VAL A 65 10.51 10.43 -15.04
C VAL A 65 9.77 10.65 -16.36
N CYS A 66 10.49 10.72 -17.48
CA CYS A 66 9.90 10.91 -18.80
C CYS A 66 9.05 9.71 -19.21
N ASP A 67 9.56 8.49 -19.00
CA ASP A 67 8.86 7.26 -19.37
C ASP A 67 7.59 7.09 -18.53
N LEU A 68 7.68 7.31 -17.21
CA LEU A 68 6.53 7.26 -16.31
C LEU A 68 5.48 8.31 -16.66
N ALA A 69 5.90 9.53 -17.01
CA ALA A 69 4.99 10.60 -17.42
C ALA A 69 4.25 10.23 -18.71
N TYR A 70 4.96 9.69 -19.70
CA TYR A 70 4.38 9.21 -20.95
C TYR A 70 3.42 8.05 -20.73
N LEU A 71 3.84 7.00 -20.01
CA LEU A 71 3.06 5.81 -19.72
C LEU A 71 1.75 6.13 -18.99
N LEU A 72 1.82 7.01 -17.98
CA LEU A 72 0.68 7.27 -17.10
C LEU A 72 -0.23 8.39 -17.59
N GLY A 73 0.15 9.09 -18.66
CA GLY A 73 -0.59 10.25 -19.20
C GLY A 73 -0.53 11.46 -18.26
N MET A 74 0.62 11.68 -17.61
CA MET A 74 0.80 12.70 -16.58
C MET A 74 1.96 13.63 -16.93
N THR A 75 2.01 14.82 -16.31
CA THR A 75 3.15 15.71 -16.48
C THR A 75 4.37 15.22 -15.71
N GLN A 76 5.58 15.49 -16.21
CA GLN A 76 6.83 15.16 -15.52
C GLN A 76 6.91 15.80 -14.12
N SER A 77 6.33 16.99 -13.93
CA SER A 77 6.23 17.66 -12.62
C SER A 77 5.37 16.85 -11.65
N SER A 78 4.21 16.34 -12.10
CA SER A 78 3.34 15.50 -11.30
C SER A 78 4.02 14.20 -10.91
N ILE A 79 4.66 13.51 -11.85
CA ILE A 79 5.42 12.29 -11.59
C ILE A 79 6.58 12.54 -10.61
N SER A 80 7.35 13.61 -10.82
CA SER A 80 8.45 13.98 -9.93
C SER A 80 7.97 14.22 -8.49
N HIS A 81 6.81 14.84 -8.32
CA HIS A 81 6.18 15.03 -7.01
C HIS A 81 5.82 13.69 -6.37
N GLN A 82 5.17 12.79 -7.10
CA GLN A 82 4.81 11.47 -6.56
C GLN A 82 6.05 10.63 -6.22
N LEU A 83 7.07 10.62 -7.07
CA LEU A 83 8.33 9.91 -6.82
C LEU A 83 9.06 10.47 -5.59
N ARG A 84 8.95 11.77 -5.30
CA ARG A 84 9.48 12.35 -4.06
C ARG A 84 8.78 11.78 -2.83
N VAL A 85 7.45 11.71 -2.86
CA VAL A 85 6.65 11.13 -1.76
C VAL A 85 7.00 9.64 -1.58
N LEU A 86 7.03 8.87 -2.67
CA LEU A 86 7.39 7.45 -2.66
C LEU A 86 8.82 7.22 -2.13
N LYS A 87 9.77 8.09 -2.50
CA LYS A 87 11.15 8.01 -2.00
C LYS A 87 11.25 8.35 -0.52
N GLN A 88 10.49 9.33 -0.03
CA GLN A 88 10.41 9.65 1.41
C GLN A 88 9.82 8.49 2.21
N ALA A 89 8.82 7.81 1.65
CA ALA A 89 8.24 6.59 2.21
C ALA A 89 9.13 5.34 2.04
N LYS A 90 10.33 5.48 1.47
CA LYS A 90 11.28 4.38 1.19
C LYS A 90 10.69 3.25 0.32
N LEU A 91 9.71 3.57 -0.53
CA LEU A 91 9.11 2.61 -1.47
C LEU A 91 9.87 2.51 -2.78
N VAL A 92 10.59 3.57 -3.16
CA VAL A 92 11.40 3.60 -4.39
C VAL A 92 12.80 4.09 -4.10
N LYS A 93 13.75 3.61 -4.90
CA LYS A 93 15.12 4.12 -4.98
C LYS A 93 15.39 4.69 -6.37
N ASN A 94 16.55 5.30 -6.53
CA ASN A 94 16.99 5.76 -7.84
C ASN A 94 18.49 5.56 -8.06
N ARG A 95 18.85 5.43 -9.33
CA ARG A 95 20.23 5.41 -9.81
C ARG A 95 20.39 6.41 -10.95
N LYS A 96 21.62 6.84 -11.19
CA LYS A 96 21.96 7.73 -12.31
C LYS A 96 22.74 6.96 -13.35
N GLU A 97 22.41 7.18 -14.61
CA GLU A 97 23.16 6.68 -15.75
C GLU A 97 23.28 7.81 -16.78
N GLY A 98 24.50 8.30 -16.95
CA GLY A 98 24.75 9.54 -17.69
C GLY A 98 23.96 10.71 -17.10
N LYS A 99 23.07 11.30 -17.90
CA LYS A 99 22.22 12.43 -17.51
C LYS A 99 20.82 12.00 -17.03
N VAL A 100 20.50 10.71 -17.08
CA VAL A 100 19.17 10.18 -16.78
C VAL A 100 19.13 9.62 -15.35
N VAL A 101 18.02 9.87 -14.65
CA VAL A 101 17.72 9.28 -13.34
C VAL A 101 16.66 8.21 -13.53
N TYR A 102 17.01 6.96 -13.22
CA TYR A 102 16.11 5.81 -13.25
C TYR A 102 15.62 5.49 -11.84
N TYR A 103 14.35 5.12 -11.73
CA TYR A 103 13.69 4.73 -10.50
C TYR A 103 13.35 3.25 -10.54
N SER A 104 13.34 2.62 -9.38
CA SER A 104 12.94 1.22 -9.17
C SER A 104 12.40 1.04 -7.76
N LEU A 105 11.72 -0.08 -7.48
CA LEU A 105 11.30 -0.41 -6.12
C LEU A 105 12.51 -0.49 -5.17
N ALA A 106 12.31 -0.06 -3.92
CA ALA A 106 13.42 0.14 -2.99
C ALA A 106 14.15 -1.17 -2.66
N ASP A 107 13.40 -2.21 -2.30
CA ASP A 107 13.94 -3.49 -1.86
C ASP A 107 12.95 -4.64 -2.06
N GLN A 108 13.38 -5.83 -1.67
CA GLN A 108 12.62 -7.06 -1.80
C GLN A 108 11.34 -7.09 -0.94
N HIS A 109 11.29 -6.39 0.19
CA HIS A 109 10.07 -6.33 1.01
C HIS A 109 8.97 -5.55 0.28
N VAL A 110 9.32 -4.45 -0.39
CA VAL A 110 8.35 -3.67 -1.19
C VAL A 110 7.81 -4.50 -2.34
N ILE A 111 8.66 -5.28 -3.01
CA ILE A 111 8.29 -6.22 -4.07
C ILE A 111 7.26 -7.23 -3.54
N HIS A 112 7.56 -7.93 -2.44
CA HIS A 112 6.65 -8.93 -1.87
C HIS A 112 5.31 -8.33 -1.42
N ILE A 113 5.30 -7.12 -0.83
CA ILE A 113 4.04 -6.46 -0.46
C ILE A 113 3.15 -6.25 -1.69
N PHE A 114 3.75 -5.84 -2.81
CA PHE A 114 3.02 -5.59 -4.05
C PHE A 114 2.51 -6.90 -4.67
N GLU A 115 3.34 -7.93 -4.72
CA GLU A 115 2.96 -9.28 -5.18
C GLU A 115 1.78 -9.83 -4.38
N GLN A 116 1.89 -9.83 -3.05
CA GLN A 116 0.84 -10.32 -2.16
C GLN A 116 -0.46 -9.51 -2.30
N ALA A 117 -0.35 -8.19 -2.48
CA ALA A 117 -1.53 -7.35 -2.71
C ALA A 117 -2.24 -7.71 -4.03
N PHE A 118 -1.49 -8.02 -5.09
CA PHE A 118 -2.08 -8.45 -6.36
C PHE A 118 -2.63 -9.86 -6.31
N GLU A 119 -1.93 -10.79 -5.69
CA GLU A 119 -2.43 -12.15 -5.47
C GLU A 119 -3.77 -12.07 -4.74
N HIS A 120 -3.83 -11.37 -3.61
CA HIS A 120 -5.05 -11.23 -2.81
C HIS A 120 -6.23 -10.60 -3.56
N VAL A 121 -6.00 -9.56 -4.38
CA VAL A 121 -7.09 -8.92 -5.14
C VAL A 121 -7.59 -9.78 -6.30
N ASN A 122 -6.78 -10.73 -6.77
CA ASN A 122 -7.12 -11.65 -7.86
C ASN A 122 -7.49 -13.05 -7.36
N GLU A 123 -7.53 -13.29 -6.05
CA GLU A 123 -8.09 -14.52 -5.48
C GLU A 123 -9.58 -14.59 -5.88
N GLU A 124 -9.94 -15.61 -6.66
CA GLU A 124 -11.34 -15.99 -6.86
C GLU A 124 -11.85 -16.58 -5.53
N GLU A 125 -12.97 -16.06 -5.02
CA GLU A 125 -13.64 -16.61 -3.82
C GLU A 125 -13.94 -18.11 -3.95
#